data_AF-A0A843C902-F1
#
_entry.id   AF-A0A843C902-F1
#
_cell.length_a   1.000
_cell.length_b   1.000
_cell.length_c   1.000
_cell.angle_alpha   90.00
_cell.angle_beta   90.00
_cell.angle_gamma   90.00
#
_symmetry.space_group_name_H-M   'P 1'
#
loop_
_entity.id
_entity.type
_entity.pdbx_description
1 polymer ?
#
loop_
_entity_poly.entity_id
_entity_poly.type
_entity_poly.pdbx_seq_one_letter_code
_entity_poly.pdbx_strand_id
1 'polypeptide(L)'
;MVIKVAVAGAKGRMGYQVVSDILEDDYHELVAVFDLHGVGEELTQGIKINSPDEMENVLKEVKPHVLVEFTNAAAAVENVKVAARNNVKLV
;
A
#
# COMPACT_ATOMS: atom_id res chain seq x y z
N MET A 1 17.39 6.20 8.12
CA MET A 1 16.02 6.73 8.17
C MET A 1 15.16 5.71 7.46
N VAL A 2 14.13 5.18 8.12
CA VAL A 2 13.29 4.11 7.58
C VAL A 2 12.24 4.71 6.64
N ILE A 3 12.00 4.07 5.49
CA ILE A 3 11.01 4.52 4.50
C ILE A 3 9.69 3.80 4.76
N LYS A 4 8.69 4.55 5.23
CA LYS A 4 7.28 4.10 5.26
C LYS A 4 6.71 3.82 3.88
N VAL A 5 6.28 2.58 3.66
CA VAL A 5 5.73 2.06 2.40
C VAL A 5 4.28 1.66 2.57
N ALA A 6 3.44 2.09 1.64
CA ALA A 6 2.13 1.49 1.42
C ALA A 6 2.15 0.66 0.12
N VAL A 7 1.39 -0.43 0.05
CA VAL A 7 1.32 -1.30 -1.14
C VAL A 7 -0.12 -1.43 -1.63
N ALA A 8 -0.36 -1.15 -2.92
CA ALA A 8 -1.62 -1.45 -3.60
C ALA A 8 -1.50 -2.75 -4.42
N GLY A 9 -2.52 -3.62 -4.35
CA GLY A 9 -2.51 -4.94 -4.98
C GLY A 9 -1.80 -6.00 -4.14
N ALA A 10 -1.87 -5.90 -2.82
CA ALA A 10 -1.08 -6.70 -1.88
C ALA A 10 -1.41 -8.22 -1.88
N LYS A 11 -2.59 -8.64 -2.37
CA LYS A 11 -2.92 -10.07 -2.55
C LYS A 11 -2.55 -10.59 -3.94
N GLY A 12 -2.11 -9.71 -4.84
CA GLY A 12 -1.56 -10.10 -6.13
C GLY A 12 -0.18 -10.76 -5.97
N ARG A 13 0.26 -11.52 -6.98
CA ARG A 13 1.55 -12.23 -6.93
C ARG A 13 2.74 -11.30 -6.66
N MET A 14 2.81 -10.17 -7.36
CA MET A 14 3.89 -9.20 -7.20
C MET A 14 3.74 -8.39 -5.90
N GLY A 15 2.54 -7.88 -5.62
CA GLY A 15 2.30 -7.10 -4.39
C GLY A 15 2.57 -7.92 -3.12
N TYR A 16 2.22 -9.21 -3.11
CA TYR A 16 2.53 -10.12 -2.01
C TYR A 16 4.04 -10.27 -1.82
N GLN A 17 4.80 -10.53 -2.89
CA GLN A 17 6.26 -10.64 -2.80
C GLN A 17 6.88 -9.35 -2.25
N VAL A 18 6.44 -8.19 -2.73
CA VAL A 18 6.95 -6.90 -2.25
C VAL A 18 6.61 -6.66 -0.79
N VAL A 19 5.41 -7.04 -0.34
CA VAL A 19 5.08 -7.03 1.09
C VAL A 19 6.04 -7.93 1.88
N SER A 20 6.29 -9.16 1.43
CA SER A 20 7.24 -10.06 2.09
C SER A 20 8.65 -9.47 2.16
N ASP A 21 9.15 -8.91 1.06
CA ASP A 21 10.49 -8.31 0.99
C ASP A 21 10.62 -7.11 1.93
N ILE A 22 9.57 -6.27 2.05
CA ILE A 22 9.56 -5.13 2.99
C ILE A 22 9.60 -5.59 4.44
N LEU A 23 8.91 -6.68 4.79
CA LEU A 23 8.88 -7.20 6.16
C LEU A 23 10.22 -7.78 6.62
N GLU A 24 11.08 -8.17 5.68
CA GLU A 24 12.41 -8.72 5.94
C GLU A 24 13.52 -7.65 5.86
N ASP A 25 13.19 -6.41 5.48
CA ASP A 25 14.16 -5.34 5.26
C ASP A 25 14.17 -4.29 6.39
N ASP A 26 15.36 -3.93 6.86
CA ASP A 26 15.54 -2.95 7.94
C ASP A 26 15.40 -1.49 7.48
N TYR A 27 15.37 -1.23 6.17
CA TYR A 27 15.29 0.13 5.61
C TYR A 27 13.86 0.56 5.28
N HIS A 28 12.90 -0.37 5.20
CA HIS A 28 11.50 -0.09 4.90
C HIS A 28 10.57 -0.48 6.05
N GLU A 29 9.45 0.22 6.17
CA GLU A 29 8.39 -0.09 7.14
C GLU A 29 7.08 -0.19 6.37
N LEU A 30 6.44 -1.35 6.38
CA LEU A 30 5.10 -1.51 5.82
C LEU A 30 4.09 -0.80 6.74
N VAL A 31 3.36 0.19 6.23
CA VAL A 31 2.41 0.98 7.04
C VAL A 31 0.95 0.85 6.58
N ALA A 32 0.71 0.40 5.35
CA ALA A 32 -0.63 0.12 4.86
C ALA A 32 -0.59 -0.80 3.64
N VAL A 33 -1.66 -1.56 3.46
CA VAL A 33 -1.88 -2.37 2.27
C VAL A 33 -3.31 -2.21 1.77
N PHE A 34 -3.48 -2.26 0.45
CA PHE A 34 -4.76 -2.13 -0.24
C PHE A 34 -4.98 -3.29 -1.20
N ASP A 35 -6.16 -3.89 -1.16
CA ASP A 35 -6.61 -4.87 -2.14
C ASP A 35 -8.14 -4.93 -2.14
N LEU A 36 -8.75 -5.31 -3.27
CA LEU A 36 -10.19 -5.58 -3.34
C LEU A 36 -10.55 -6.88 -2.60
N HIS A 37 -9.59 -7.81 -2.49
CA HIS A 37 -9.79 -9.10 -1.84
C HIS A 37 -9.27 -9.09 -0.41
N GLY A 38 -10.05 -9.68 0.49
CA GLY A 38 -9.66 -9.85 1.89
C GLY A 38 -9.70 -8.55 2.71
N VAL A 39 -10.48 -7.56 2.30
CA VAL A 39 -10.69 -6.33 3.08
C VAL A 39 -11.08 -6.68 4.52
N GLY A 40 -10.36 -6.09 5.48
CA GLY A 40 -10.53 -6.35 6.91
C GLY A 40 -9.77 -7.57 7.45
N GLU A 41 -9.26 -8.45 6.59
CA GLU A 41 -8.34 -9.51 6.99
C GLU A 41 -7.01 -8.91 7.44
N GLU A 42 -6.39 -9.54 8.45
CA GLU A 42 -5.04 -9.21 8.85
C GLU A 42 -4.05 -9.88 7.88
N LEU A 43 -3.21 -9.06 7.24
CA LEU A 43 -2.18 -9.57 6.33
C LEU A 43 -0.91 -9.98 7.10
N THR A 44 -0.50 -9.16 8.07
CA THR A 44 0.69 -9.37 8.91
C THR A 44 0.70 -8.41 10.09
N GLN A 45 1.24 -8.81 11.24
CA GLN A 45 1.64 -7.92 12.35
C GLN A 45 0.63 -6.79 12.69
N GLY A 46 -0.67 -7.09 12.69
CA GLY A 46 -1.74 -6.12 12.96
C GLY A 46 -2.12 -5.20 11.79
N ILE A 47 -1.45 -5.26 10.65
CA ILE A 47 -1.79 -4.54 9.42
C ILE A 47 -2.92 -5.29 8.72
N LYS A 48 -4.07 -4.64 8.65
CA LYS A 48 -5.23 -5.13 7.91
C LYS A 48 -5.24 -4.63 6.47
N ILE A 49 -5.90 -5.40 5.62
CA ILE A 49 -6.13 -5.03 4.24
C ILE A 49 -7.23 -3.98 4.19
N ASN A 50 -6.91 -2.82 3.64
CA ASN A 50 -7.84 -1.71 3.47
C ASN A 50 -8.49 -1.78 2.08
N SER A 51 -9.73 -1.31 1.98
CA SER A 51 -10.35 -1.13 0.67
C SER A 51 -9.62 -0.02 -0.11
N PRO A 52 -9.44 -0.15 -1.44
CA PRO A 52 -8.98 0.96 -2.27
C PRO A 52 -9.86 2.23 -2.15
N ASP A 53 -11.16 2.07 -1.85
CA ASP A 53 -12.07 3.20 -1.63
C ASP A 53 -11.69 4.04 -0.40
N GLU A 54 -10.99 3.45 0.56
CA GLU A 54 -10.54 4.11 1.79
C GLU A 54 -9.12 4.68 1.66
N MET A 55 -8.45 4.46 0.52
CA MET A 55 -7.05 4.80 0.31
C MET A 55 -6.73 6.24 0.70
N GLU A 56 -7.55 7.21 0.29
CA GLU A 56 -7.30 8.61 0.61
C GLU A 56 -7.27 8.87 2.12
N ASN A 57 -8.17 8.26 2.88
CA ASN A 57 -8.24 8.44 4.33
C ASN A 57 -7.05 7.74 5.01
N VAL A 58 -6.75 6.51 4.61
CA VAL A 58 -5.63 5.74 5.16
C VAL A 58 -4.30 6.44 4.88
N LEU A 59 -4.07 6.95 3.67
CA LEU A 59 -2.83 7.68 3.35
C LEU A 59 -2.68 8.95 4.19
N LYS A 60 -3.77 9.67 4.50
CA LYS A 60 -3.74 10.85 5.39
C LYS A 60 -3.39 10.50 6.84
N GLU A 61 -3.83 9.33 7.30
CA GLU A 61 -3.58 8.83 8.65
C GLU A 61 -2.15 8.33 8.80
N VAL A 62 -1.73 7.38 7.95
CA VAL A 62 -0.44 6.69 8.11
C VAL A 62 0.73 7.44 7.49
N LYS A 63 0.43 8.38 6.57
CA LYS A 63 1.38 9.28 5.89
C LYS A 63 2.62 8.53 5.34
N PRO A 64 2.44 7.58 4.40
CA PRO A 64 3.56 6.86 3.83
C PRO A 64 4.41 7.79 2.97
N HIS A 65 5.70 7.46 2.82
CA HIS A 65 6.56 8.19 1.90
C HIS A 65 6.35 7.75 0.45
N VAL A 66 5.99 6.48 0.25
CA VAL A 66 5.78 5.89 -1.07
C VAL A 66 4.57 4.95 -1.06
N LEU A 67 3.80 4.97 -2.14
CA LEU A 67 2.80 3.98 -2.50
C LEU A 67 3.39 3.14 -3.64
N VAL A 68 3.54 1.84 -3.41
CA VAL A 68 4.02 0.88 -4.40
C VAL A 68 2.80 0.25 -5.08
N GLU A 69 2.76 0.34 -6.41
CA GLU A 69 1.56 0.09 -7.20
C GLU A 69 1.66 -1.20 -8.03
N PHE A 70 1.00 -2.26 -7.57
CA PHE A 70 0.91 -3.54 -8.27
C PHE A 70 -0.54 -3.97 -8.57
N THR A 71 -1.42 -3.01 -8.84
CA THR A 71 -2.78 -3.28 -9.36
C THR A 71 -2.83 -3.31 -10.89
N ASN A 72 -4.04 -3.37 -11.46
CA ASN A 72 -4.23 -3.28 -12.90
C ASN A 72 -4.16 -1.82 -13.40
N ALA A 73 -4.06 -1.65 -14.72
CA ALA A 73 -3.85 -0.32 -15.32
C ALA A 73 -4.96 0.70 -14.98
N ALA A 74 -6.23 0.27 -14.91
CA ALA A 74 -7.33 1.18 -14.59
C ALA A 74 -7.27 1.63 -13.12
N ALA A 75 -7.00 0.70 -12.21
CA ALA A 75 -6.84 1.01 -10.78
C ALA A 75 -5.61 1.90 -10.53
N ALA A 76 -4.48 1.63 -11.19
CA ALA A 76 -3.28 2.45 -11.07
C ALA A 76 -3.52 3.93 -11.43
N VAL A 77 -4.36 4.22 -12.43
CA VAL A 77 -4.74 5.59 -12.82
C VAL A 77 -5.54 6.30 -11.72
N GLU A 78 -6.39 5.59 -10.99
CA GLU A 78 -7.11 6.18 -9.85
C GLU A 78 -6.20 6.34 -8.63
N ASN A 79 -5.39 5.32 -8.34
CA ASN A 79 -4.46 5.33 -7.20
C ASN A 79 -3.41 6.45 -7.34
N VAL A 80 -2.86 6.70 -8.53
CA VAL A 80 -1.91 7.81 -8.75
C VAL A 80 -2.54 9.18 -8.45
N LYS A 81 -3.83 9.38 -8.76
CA LYS A 81 -4.54 10.63 -8.42
C LYS A 81 -4.66 10.79 -6.91
N VAL A 82 -4.91 9.69 -6.19
CA VAL A 82 -4.99 9.70 -4.72
C VAL A 82 -3.61 9.98 -4.12
N ALA A 83 -2.56 9.29 -4.58
CA ALA A 83 -1.19 9.50 -4.12
C ALA A 83 -0.72 10.95 -4.36
N ALA A 84 -0.96 11.49 -5.56
CA ALA A 84 -0.60 12.86 -5.92
C ALA A 84 -1.29 13.90 -5.03
N ARG A 85 -2.60 13.74 -4.75
CA ARG A 85 -3.35 14.63 -3.84
C ARG A 85 -2.84 14.60 -2.40
N ASN A 86 -2.22 13.50 -1.98
CA ASN A 86 -1.68 13.31 -0.63
C ASN A 86 -0.16 13.52 -0.56
N ASN A 87 0.47 13.98 -1.64
CA ASN A 87 1.92 14.21 -1.74
C ASN A 87 2.75 12.95 -1.41
N VAL A 88 2.23 11.78 -1.79
CA VAL A 88 2.89 10.48 -1.64
C VAL A 88 3.57 10.13 -2.97
N LYS A 89 4.83 9.69 -2.93
CA LYS A 89 5.54 9.23 -4.14
C LYS A 89 4.90 7.93 -4.63
N LEU A 90 4.83 7.74 -5.95
CA LEU A 90 4.33 6.50 -6.52
C LEU A 90 5.48 5.74 -7.20
N VAL A 91 5.54 4.43 -7.00
CA VAL A 91 6.49 3.50 -7.65
C VAL A 91 5.73 2.33 -8.25
#